data_AF-A0A7C6L8U0-F1
#
_entry.id   AF-A0A7C6L8U0-F1
#
_cell.length_a   1.000
_cell.length_b   1.000
_cell.length_c   1.000
_cell.angle_alpha   90.00
_cell.angle_beta   90.00
_cell.angle_gamma   90.00
#
_symmetry.space_group_name_H-M   'P 1'
#
loop_
_entity.id
_entity.type
_entity.pdbx_description
1 polymer ?
#
loop_
_entity_poly.entity_id
_entity_poly.type
_entity_poly.pdbx_seq_one_letter_code
_entity_poly.pdbx_strand_id
1 'polypeptide(L)'
;MLGERIRTFREKRGLTLQEVASRSGLSRSYLSEIENGKKQPSVKTLEALAAALNVALDALLPEEGMQAEAETLTGDSLGDRLRLARERKGMSLTEAAEAAGISVSYLSEIERGQAQPAVDTLRVLADIVSLPLSQVFHCGAVGDKVRLLREQLGLSRAELAEMAGVTPGFIAQLENNKTQASLATLKRIAQCLDVSPCYLLLEDDSAEEIIRGLNPELRALLQEPRVQLVLRMVCDMTDKEFEFLLQFIRLLRRSGLQ
;
A
#
# COMPACT_ATOMS: atom_id res chain seq x y z
N MET A 1 12.09 1.68 20.98
CA MET A 1 10.90 2.54 20.76
C MET A 1 11.31 4.01 20.57
N LEU A 2 10.44 4.87 20.00
CA LEU A 2 10.72 6.28 19.67
C LEU A 2 11.31 7.09 20.84
N GLY A 3 10.75 6.96 22.05
CA GLY A 3 11.25 7.64 23.25
C GLY A 3 12.69 7.27 23.62
N GLU A 4 13.06 5.99 23.48
CA GLU A 4 14.42 5.52 23.72
C GLU A 4 15.40 6.07 22.67
N ARG A 5 14.97 6.21 21.42
CA ARG A 5 15.78 6.82 20.36
C ARG A 5 16.06 8.29 20.63
N ILE A 6 15.04 9.04 21.03
CA ILE A 6 15.18 10.45 21.45
C ILE A 6 16.18 10.55 22.60
N ARG A 7 16.03 9.72 23.64
CA ARG A 7 16.99 9.63 24.76
C ARG A 7 18.41 9.31 24.27
N THR A 8 18.55 8.33 23.37
CA THR A 8 19.86 7.92 22.83
C THR A 8 20.55 9.07 22.10
N PHE A 9 19.84 9.81 21.25
CA PHE A 9 20.42 10.94 20.52
C PHE A 9 20.76 12.12 21.44
N ARG A 10 19.95 12.34 22.48
CA ARG A 10 20.23 13.35 23.51
C ARG A 10 21.52 13.00 24.26
N GLU A 11 21.65 11.76 24.72
CA GLU A 11 22.81 11.29 25.49
C GLU A 11 24.09 11.26 24.66
N LYS A 12 24.02 10.81 23.40
CA LYS A 12 25.16 10.86 22.46
C LYS A 12 25.69 12.28 22.22
N ARG A 13 24.84 13.29 22.40
CA ARG A 13 25.19 14.71 22.26
C ARG A 13 25.52 15.40 23.58
N GLY A 14 25.52 14.65 24.69
CA GLY A 14 25.79 15.19 26.02
C GLY A 14 24.75 16.22 26.48
N LEU A 15 23.54 16.20 25.91
CA LEU A 15 22.51 17.18 26.22
C LEU A 15 21.67 16.74 27.42
N THR A 16 21.30 17.69 28.27
CA THR A 16 20.36 17.44 29.37
C THR A 16 18.91 17.50 28.88
N LEU A 17 18.01 16.85 29.63
CA LEU A 17 16.55 16.94 29.40
C LEU A 17 16.07 18.40 29.38
N GLN A 18 16.65 19.26 30.22
CA GLN A 18 16.29 20.68 30.29
C GLN A 18 16.75 21.45 29.05
N GLU A 19 17.93 21.15 28.53
CA GLU A 19 18.47 21.80 27.32
C GLU A 19 17.65 21.45 26.08
N VAL A 20 17.31 20.18 25.88
CA VAL A 20 16.48 19.75 24.74
C VAL A 20 15.08 20.33 24.86
N ALA A 21 14.48 20.32 26.05
CA ALA A 21 13.17 20.94 26.30
C ALA A 21 13.17 22.43 25.93
N SER A 22 14.19 23.17 26.37
CA SER A 22 14.32 24.60 26.08
C SER A 22 14.50 24.87 24.58
N ARG A 23 15.32 24.06 23.88
CA ARG A 23 15.56 24.20 22.43
C ARG A 23 14.36 23.79 21.57
N SER A 24 13.57 22.83 22.03
CA SER A 24 12.36 22.35 21.32
C SER A 24 11.09 23.13 21.66
N GLY A 25 11.15 24.07 22.61
CA GLY A 25 9.97 24.78 23.10
C GLY A 25 9.00 23.90 23.90
N LEU A 26 9.48 22.76 24.42
CA LEU A 26 8.70 21.80 25.19
C LEU A 26 8.96 21.95 26.69
N SER A 27 8.02 21.50 27.52
CA SER A 27 8.29 21.40 28.96
C SER A 27 9.17 20.18 29.26
N ARG A 28 10.04 20.30 30.26
CA ARG A 28 10.90 19.19 30.73
C ARG A 28 10.08 17.94 31.10
N SER A 29 8.90 18.16 31.71
CA SER A 29 7.99 17.08 32.09
C SER A 29 7.43 16.36 30.86
N TYR A 30 7.00 17.11 29.84
CA TYR A 30 6.46 16.53 28.62
C TYR A 30 7.52 15.76 27.84
N LEU A 31 8.74 16.29 27.72
CA LEU A 31 9.86 15.57 27.11
C LEU A 31 10.21 14.28 27.87
N SER A 32 10.16 14.31 29.21
CA SER A 32 10.37 13.11 30.02
C SER A 32 9.29 12.05 29.81
N GLU A 33 8.02 12.45 29.69
CA GLU A 33 6.92 11.52 29.38
C GLU A 33 7.10 10.90 27.99
N ILE A 34 7.61 11.66 27.01
CA ILE A 34 7.92 11.17 25.67
C ILE A 34 9.09 10.16 25.70
N GLU A 35 10.21 10.49 26.37
CA GLU A 35 11.38 9.58 26.45
C GLU A 35 11.04 8.25 27.13
N ASN A 36 10.11 8.26 28.08
CA ASN A 36 9.64 7.06 28.78
C ASN A 36 8.46 6.35 28.08
N GLY A 37 8.06 6.80 26.88
CA GLY A 37 6.96 6.19 26.12
C GLY A 37 5.55 6.39 26.70
N LYS A 38 5.39 7.28 27.70
CA LYS A 38 4.10 7.57 28.33
C LYS A 38 3.21 8.49 27.51
N LYS A 39 3.80 9.29 26.62
CA LYS A 39 3.08 10.15 25.67
C LYS A 39 3.66 10.05 24.28
N GLN A 40 2.75 10.03 23.30
CA GLN A 40 3.11 10.11 21.90
C GLN A 40 3.20 11.57 21.46
N PRO A 41 4.33 12.02 20.91
CA PRO A 41 4.49 13.38 20.38
C PRO A 41 3.79 13.53 19.02
N SER A 42 3.28 14.73 18.72
CA SER A 42 2.78 15.07 17.39
C SER A 42 3.93 15.20 16.37
N VAL A 43 3.62 15.16 15.06
CA VAL A 43 4.62 15.41 13.99
C VAL A 43 5.35 16.75 14.21
N LYS A 44 4.62 17.81 14.54
CA LYS A 44 5.19 19.13 14.86
C LYS A 44 6.14 19.09 16.07
N THR A 45 5.80 18.27 17.08
CA THR A 45 6.66 18.04 18.25
C THR A 45 7.93 17.29 17.86
N LEU A 46 7.82 16.32 16.95
CA LEU A 46 8.95 15.55 16.44
C LEU A 46 9.90 16.39 15.60
N GLU A 47 9.39 17.27 14.75
CA GLU A 47 10.19 18.24 14.00
C GLU A 47 10.97 19.17 14.96
N ALA A 48 10.31 19.68 16.00
CA ALA A 48 10.94 20.52 17.01
C ALA A 48 12.04 19.77 17.78
N LEU A 49 11.83 18.47 18.06
CA LEU A 49 12.83 17.62 18.70
C LEU A 49 13.99 17.27 17.77
N ALA A 50 13.72 16.98 16.49
CA ALA A 50 14.74 16.74 15.48
C ALA A 50 15.65 17.95 15.33
N ALA A 51 15.06 19.16 15.25
CA ALA A 51 15.79 20.42 15.21
C ALA A 51 16.61 20.64 16.50
N ALA A 52 16.01 20.45 17.68
CA ALA A 52 16.70 20.62 18.96
C ALA A 52 17.86 19.64 19.17
N LEU A 53 17.73 18.43 18.62
CA LEU A 53 18.74 17.36 18.67
C LEU A 53 19.69 17.39 17.47
N ASN A 54 19.52 18.30 16.52
CA ASN A 54 20.30 18.40 15.28
C ASN A 54 20.44 17.04 14.56
N VAL A 55 19.31 16.39 14.31
CA VAL A 55 19.18 15.15 13.53
C VAL A 55 18.13 15.33 12.44
N ALA A 56 18.28 14.58 11.34
CA ALA A 56 17.19 14.42 10.39
C ALA A 56 15.98 13.75 11.08
N LEU A 57 14.77 14.12 10.67
CA LEU A 57 13.54 13.53 11.20
C LEU A 57 13.51 12.01 10.99
N ASP A 58 14.00 11.54 9.84
CA ASP A 58 14.14 10.12 9.48
C ASP A 58 15.08 9.35 10.40
N ALA A 59 16.06 10.05 11.01
CA ALA A 59 16.94 9.41 12.00
C ALA A 59 16.22 9.16 13.33
N LEU A 60 15.16 9.94 13.66
CA LEU A 60 14.30 9.69 14.81
C LEU A 60 13.24 8.62 14.49
N LEU A 61 12.67 8.67 13.29
CA LEU A 61 11.66 7.75 12.76
C LEU A 61 12.29 6.82 11.71
N PRO A 62 12.83 5.64 12.10
CA PRO A 62 13.24 4.68 11.08
C PRO A 62 11.98 4.21 10.34
N GLU A 63 12.10 3.74 9.11
CA GLU A 63 10.95 3.33 8.27
C GLU A 63 10.01 2.31 8.96
N GLU A 64 10.51 1.55 9.94
CA GLU A 64 9.73 0.68 10.85
C GLU A 64 8.66 1.43 11.69
N GLY A 65 8.81 2.74 11.90
CA GLY A 65 7.86 3.59 12.62
C GLY A 65 6.81 4.26 11.73
N MET A 66 7.03 4.28 10.41
CA MET A 66 6.03 4.73 9.43
C MET A 66 5.02 3.62 9.11
N GLN A 67 5.40 2.37 9.35
CA GLN A 67 4.53 1.20 9.24
C GLN A 67 3.49 1.14 10.37
N ALA A 68 3.81 1.61 11.58
CA ALA A 68 2.88 1.59 12.72
C ALA A 68 1.65 2.53 12.58
N GLU A 69 1.72 3.57 11.74
CA GLU A 69 0.57 4.44 11.43
C GLU A 69 -0.20 3.99 10.18
N ALA A 70 0.45 3.25 9.28
CA ALA A 70 -0.19 2.60 8.13
C ALA A 70 -0.97 1.33 8.53
N GLU A 71 -0.57 0.64 9.60
CA GLU A 71 -1.17 -0.61 10.08
C GLU A 71 -2.60 -0.49 10.62
N THR A 72 -3.14 0.72 10.82
CA THR A 72 -4.46 0.83 11.45
C THR A 72 -5.63 0.93 10.45
N LEU A 73 -5.43 0.95 9.14
CA LEU A 73 -6.54 0.95 8.17
C LEU A 73 -6.70 -0.44 7.52
N THR A 74 -6.90 -1.46 8.34
CA THR A 74 -7.32 -2.80 7.89
C THR A 74 -8.79 -2.78 7.47
N GLY A 75 -9.11 -2.03 6.42
CA GLY A 75 -10.36 -2.16 5.70
C GLY A 75 -10.15 -3.11 4.53
N ASP A 76 -10.88 -4.23 4.51
CA ASP A 76 -10.86 -5.26 3.46
C ASP A 76 -11.25 -4.69 2.08
N SER A 77 -11.96 -3.56 2.07
CA SER A 77 -12.39 -2.87 0.85
C SER A 77 -12.01 -1.39 0.86
N LEU A 78 -11.92 -0.82 -0.35
CA LEU A 78 -11.76 0.63 -0.57
C LEU A 78 -12.82 1.44 0.19
N GLY A 79 -14.06 0.95 0.21
CA GLY A 79 -15.18 1.58 0.91
C GLY A 79 -14.97 1.63 2.42
N ASP A 80 -14.50 0.52 3.00
CA ASP A 80 -14.21 0.44 4.43
C ASP A 80 -13.07 1.39 4.83
N ARG A 81 -12.03 1.50 3.99
CA ARG A 81 -10.90 2.43 4.24
C ARG A 81 -11.36 3.88 4.21
N LEU A 82 -12.17 4.27 3.22
CA LEU A 82 -12.76 5.61 3.17
C LEU A 82 -13.63 5.89 4.38
N ARG A 83 -14.48 4.93 4.77
CA ARG A 83 -15.36 5.04 5.94
C ARG A 83 -14.56 5.21 7.23
N LEU A 84 -13.57 4.35 7.47
CA LEU A 84 -12.74 4.37 8.67
C LEU A 84 -11.96 5.69 8.77
N ALA A 85 -11.40 6.18 7.67
CA ALA A 85 -10.71 7.46 7.66
C ALA A 85 -11.65 8.65 7.90
N ARG A 86 -12.84 8.63 7.30
CA ARG A 86 -13.89 9.62 7.56
C ARG A 86 -14.28 9.64 9.04
N GLU A 87 -14.55 8.48 9.63
CA GLU A 87 -14.95 8.33 11.04
C GLU A 87 -13.83 8.79 11.99
N ARG A 88 -12.55 8.49 11.69
CA ARG A 88 -11.40 8.98 12.46
C ARG A 88 -11.24 10.49 12.44
N LYS A 89 -11.60 11.11 11.32
CA LYS A 89 -11.61 12.57 11.18
C LYS A 89 -12.83 13.21 11.85
N GLY A 90 -13.74 12.40 12.43
CA GLY A 90 -14.97 12.86 13.06
C GLY A 90 -16.00 13.42 12.08
N MET A 91 -15.87 13.11 10.78
CA MET A 91 -16.76 13.63 9.75
C MET A 91 -18.00 12.75 9.62
N SER A 92 -19.16 13.38 9.53
CA SER A 92 -20.39 12.69 9.16
C SER A 92 -20.41 12.33 7.67
N LEU A 93 -21.24 11.34 7.34
CA LEU A 93 -21.46 10.91 5.95
C LEU A 93 -22.00 12.06 5.08
N THR A 94 -22.83 12.93 5.67
CA THR A 94 -23.41 14.11 5.00
C THR A 94 -22.33 15.14 4.68
N GLU A 95 -21.51 15.52 5.66
CA GLU A 95 -20.44 16.51 5.47
C GLU A 95 -19.41 16.06 4.43
N ALA A 96 -19.04 14.78 4.43
CA ALA A 96 -18.11 14.23 3.45
C ALA A 96 -18.71 14.19 2.03
N ALA A 97 -19.99 13.84 1.89
CA ALA A 97 -20.66 13.81 0.59
C ALA A 97 -20.81 15.23 0.00
N GLU A 98 -21.22 16.20 0.84
CA GLU A 98 -21.30 17.61 0.45
C GLU A 98 -19.95 18.17 0.03
N ALA A 99 -18.89 17.90 0.81
CA ALA A 99 -17.53 18.31 0.47
C ALA A 99 -17.02 17.69 -0.84
N ALA A 100 -17.45 16.46 -1.15
CA ALA A 100 -17.10 15.76 -2.37
C ALA A 100 -17.99 16.10 -3.58
N GLY A 101 -19.05 16.90 -3.37
CA GLY A 101 -20.00 17.23 -4.43
C GLY A 101 -20.82 16.04 -4.94
N ILE A 102 -21.05 15.04 -4.09
CA ILE A 102 -21.82 13.83 -4.43
C ILE A 102 -23.02 13.65 -3.49
N SER A 103 -23.96 12.77 -3.86
CA SER A 103 -25.08 12.47 -2.97
C SER A 103 -24.65 11.61 -1.77
N VAL A 104 -25.29 11.83 -0.63
CA VAL A 104 -25.07 11.02 0.59
C VAL A 104 -25.35 9.54 0.33
N SER A 105 -26.35 9.23 -0.51
CA SER A 105 -26.65 7.84 -0.90
C SER A 105 -25.50 7.22 -1.68
N TYR A 106 -24.89 7.97 -2.62
CA TYR A 106 -23.79 7.49 -3.42
C TYR A 106 -22.53 7.25 -2.57
N LEU A 107 -22.20 8.17 -1.67
CA LEU A 107 -21.10 7.95 -0.71
C LEU A 107 -21.36 6.73 0.18
N SER A 108 -22.61 6.54 0.66
CA SER A 108 -22.98 5.36 1.45
C SER A 108 -22.88 4.06 0.66
N GLU A 109 -23.21 4.06 -0.62
CA GLU A 109 -23.01 2.91 -1.50
C GLU A 109 -21.53 2.63 -1.74
N ILE A 110 -20.70 3.66 -1.89
CA ILE A 110 -19.25 3.52 -2.03
C ILE A 110 -18.65 2.90 -0.76
N GLU A 111 -18.96 3.45 0.41
CA GLU A 111 -18.45 2.98 1.69
C GLU A 111 -18.86 1.54 2.02
N ARG A 112 -20.01 1.08 1.50
CA ARG A 112 -20.48 -0.31 1.65
C ARG A 112 -20.00 -1.24 0.54
N GLY A 113 -19.15 -0.76 -0.38
CA GLY A 113 -18.69 -1.54 -1.53
C GLY A 113 -19.84 -1.98 -2.46
N GLN A 114 -20.87 -1.15 -2.61
CA GLN A 114 -22.00 -1.32 -3.51
C GLN A 114 -21.90 -0.45 -4.76
N ALA A 115 -21.22 0.70 -4.67
CA ALA A 115 -20.95 1.58 -5.79
C ALA A 115 -19.45 1.77 -5.98
N GLN A 116 -19.03 1.89 -7.24
CA GLN A 116 -17.66 2.22 -7.61
C GLN A 116 -17.60 3.69 -8.03
N PRO A 117 -16.77 4.51 -7.36
CA PRO A 117 -16.55 5.89 -7.76
C PRO A 117 -15.66 5.97 -9.00
N ALA A 118 -15.86 7.00 -9.82
CA ALA A 118 -14.86 7.39 -10.81
C ALA A 118 -13.56 7.81 -10.10
N VAL A 119 -12.42 7.67 -10.78
CA VAL A 119 -11.09 8.00 -10.23
C VAL A 119 -11.03 9.44 -9.71
N ASP A 120 -11.68 10.38 -10.40
CA ASP A 120 -11.76 11.78 -9.96
C ASP A 120 -12.52 11.95 -8.65
N THR A 121 -13.68 11.30 -8.53
CA THR A 121 -14.47 11.29 -7.28
C THR A 121 -13.68 10.65 -6.14
N LEU A 122 -12.97 9.55 -6.43
CA LEU A 122 -12.17 8.86 -5.44
C LEU A 122 -11.01 9.73 -4.93
N ARG A 123 -10.34 10.46 -5.83
CA ARG A 123 -9.29 11.41 -5.47
C ARG A 123 -9.82 12.51 -4.55
N VAL A 124 -10.97 13.09 -4.91
CA VAL A 124 -11.63 14.11 -4.07
C VAL A 124 -11.97 13.54 -2.69
N LEU A 125 -12.52 12.33 -2.61
CA LEU A 125 -12.83 11.67 -1.34
C LEU A 125 -11.57 11.40 -0.51
N ALA A 126 -10.49 10.93 -1.15
CA ALA A 126 -9.19 10.68 -0.52
C ALA A 126 -8.61 11.97 0.11
N ASP A 127 -8.65 13.08 -0.64
CA ASP A 127 -8.19 14.38 -0.18
C ASP A 127 -9.00 14.87 1.03
N ILE A 128 -10.33 14.71 0.99
CA ILE A 128 -11.24 15.09 2.08
C ILE A 128 -10.95 14.31 3.36
N VAL A 129 -10.71 12.99 3.26
CA VAL A 129 -10.40 12.17 4.43
C VAL A 129 -8.90 12.18 4.78
N SER A 130 -8.10 12.96 4.05
CA SER A 130 -6.64 13.09 4.21
C SER A 130 -5.90 11.76 4.13
N LEU A 131 -6.36 10.90 3.22
CA LEU A 131 -5.69 9.65 2.88
C LEU A 131 -4.87 9.83 1.60
N PRO A 132 -3.59 9.42 1.59
CA PRO A 132 -2.86 9.24 0.34
C PRO A 132 -3.64 8.30 -0.59
N LEU A 133 -3.70 8.63 -1.88
CA LEU A 133 -4.42 7.81 -2.86
C LEU A 133 -3.89 6.36 -2.88
N SER A 134 -2.59 6.16 -2.63
CA SER A 134 -1.97 4.83 -2.47
C SER A 134 -2.52 4.00 -1.29
N GLN A 135 -2.97 4.65 -0.21
CA GLN A 135 -3.60 3.96 0.93
C GLN A 135 -5.08 3.67 0.68
N VAL A 136 -5.74 4.49 -0.15
CA VAL A 136 -7.11 4.21 -0.64
C VAL A 136 -7.09 3.01 -1.60
N PHE A 137 -6.09 2.96 -2.48
CA PHE A 137 -5.78 1.84 -3.37
C PHE A 137 -4.81 0.85 -2.72
N HIS A 138 -5.24 0.09 -1.72
CA HIS A 138 -4.64 -1.24 -1.55
C HIS A 138 -5.18 -2.13 -2.67
N CYS A 139 -4.33 -2.36 -3.67
CA CYS A 139 -4.51 -3.36 -4.72
C CYS A 139 -4.09 -4.77 -4.27
N GLY A 140 -3.86 -4.98 -2.97
CA GLY A 140 -3.37 -6.24 -2.41
C GLY A 140 -4.37 -7.40 -2.47
N ALA A 141 -5.68 -7.13 -2.47
CA ALA A 141 -6.67 -8.19 -2.50
C ALA A 141 -6.79 -8.82 -3.89
N VAL A 142 -6.92 -10.15 -3.91
CA VAL A 142 -7.10 -10.97 -5.11
C VAL A 142 -8.18 -10.39 -6.05
N GLY A 143 -9.30 -9.92 -5.50
CA GLY A 143 -10.42 -9.36 -6.26
C GLY A 143 -10.07 -8.08 -7.02
N ASP A 144 -9.29 -7.20 -6.41
CA ASP A 144 -8.85 -5.96 -7.02
C ASP A 144 -7.85 -6.21 -8.17
N LYS A 145 -6.93 -7.18 -7.98
CA LYS A 145 -6.00 -7.61 -9.04
C LYS A 145 -6.72 -8.24 -10.23
N VAL A 146 -7.70 -9.09 -9.96
CA VAL A 146 -8.55 -9.70 -11.01
C VAL A 146 -9.30 -8.63 -11.79
N ARG A 147 -9.88 -7.63 -11.11
CA ARG A 147 -10.58 -6.52 -11.75
C ARG A 147 -9.66 -5.71 -12.66
N LEU A 148 -8.52 -5.30 -12.15
CA LEU A 148 -7.55 -4.47 -12.88
C LEU A 148 -7.11 -5.14 -14.18
N LEU A 149 -6.69 -6.41 -14.09
CA LEU A 149 -6.25 -7.18 -15.25
C LEU A 149 -7.38 -7.40 -16.26
N ARG A 150 -8.59 -7.70 -15.77
CA ARG A 150 -9.77 -7.86 -16.63
C ARG A 150 -10.03 -6.59 -17.45
N GLU A 151 -9.98 -5.43 -16.82
CA GLU A 151 -10.24 -4.14 -17.47
C GLU A 151 -9.13 -3.73 -18.43
N GLN A 152 -7.87 -4.02 -18.10
CA GLN A 152 -6.74 -3.81 -19.01
C GLN A 152 -6.84 -4.66 -20.28
N LEU A 153 -7.40 -5.87 -20.17
CA LEU A 153 -7.70 -6.74 -21.31
C LEU A 153 -9.01 -6.37 -22.04
N GLY A 154 -9.73 -5.35 -21.57
CA GLY A 154 -11.01 -4.91 -22.16
C GLY A 154 -12.16 -5.90 -21.97
N LEU A 155 -12.04 -6.84 -21.02
CA LEU A 155 -13.03 -7.89 -20.79
C LEU A 155 -14.15 -7.40 -19.87
N SER A 156 -15.38 -7.80 -20.19
CA SER A 156 -16.52 -7.71 -19.27
C SER A 156 -16.48 -8.82 -18.22
N ARG A 157 -17.20 -8.61 -17.11
CA ARG A 157 -17.35 -9.64 -16.06
C ARG A 157 -17.98 -10.93 -16.59
N ALA A 158 -18.87 -10.82 -17.58
CA ALA A 158 -19.52 -11.97 -18.19
C ALA A 158 -18.53 -12.79 -19.03
N GLU A 159 -17.71 -12.12 -19.84
CA GLU A 159 -16.69 -12.78 -20.66
C GLU A 159 -15.64 -13.49 -19.79
N LEU A 160 -15.10 -12.82 -18.75
CA LEU A 160 -14.17 -13.47 -17.83
C LEU A 160 -14.80 -14.68 -17.12
N ALA A 161 -16.08 -14.56 -16.72
CA ALA A 161 -16.79 -15.65 -16.06
C ALA A 161 -16.97 -16.86 -16.98
N GLU A 162 -17.34 -16.63 -18.24
CA GLU A 162 -17.48 -17.67 -19.26
C GLU A 162 -16.13 -18.37 -19.51
N MET A 163 -15.06 -17.60 -19.73
CA MET A 163 -13.71 -18.12 -19.96
C MET A 163 -13.20 -18.93 -18.76
N ALA A 164 -13.43 -18.44 -17.54
CA ALA A 164 -12.98 -19.11 -16.32
C ALA A 164 -13.91 -20.26 -15.88
N GLY A 165 -15.07 -20.46 -16.52
CA GLY A 165 -16.06 -21.46 -16.16
C GLY A 165 -16.67 -21.23 -14.77
N VAL A 166 -17.07 -20.00 -14.48
CA VAL A 166 -17.75 -19.55 -13.25
C VAL A 166 -18.94 -18.65 -13.61
N THR A 167 -19.73 -18.23 -12.62
CA THR A 167 -20.86 -17.32 -12.88
C THR A 167 -20.42 -15.86 -12.91
N PRO A 168 -21.06 -14.97 -13.71
CA PRO A 168 -20.77 -13.53 -13.69
C PRO A 168 -20.96 -12.90 -12.30
N GLY A 169 -21.94 -13.39 -11.54
CA GLY A 169 -22.16 -13.00 -10.15
C GLY A 169 -21.01 -13.38 -9.23
N PHE A 170 -20.37 -14.53 -9.44
CA PHE A 170 -19.18 -14.94 -8.71
C PHE A 170 -18.01 -13.99 -8.98
N ILE A 171 -17.74 -13.64 -10.25
CA ILE A 171 -16.71 -12.65 -10.60
C ILE A 171 -17.01 -11.29 -9.93
N ALA A 172 -18.27 -10.83 -9.97
CA ALA A 172 -18.65 -9.59 -9.30
C ALA A 172 -18.45 -9.65 -7.78
N GLN A 173 -18.78 -10.76 -7.12
CA GLN A 173 -18.54 -10.94 -5.69
C GLN A 173 -17.05 -11.03 -5.36
N LEU A 174 -16.28 -11.73 -6.20
CA LEU A 174 -14.84 -11.90 -6.05
C LEU A 174 -14.14 -10.55 -6.19
N GLU A 175 -14.44 -9.80 -7.25
CA GLU A 175 -13.87 -8.47 -7.48
C GLU A 175 -14.19 -7.51 -6.34
N ASN A 176 -15.37 -7.63 -5.71
CA ASN A 176 -15.75 -6.78 -4.58
C ASN A 176 -15.26 -7.32 -3.22
N ASN A 177 -14.36 -8.30 -3.21
CA ASN A 177 -13.82 -8.96 -2.03
C ASN A 177 -14.90 -9.59 -1.11
N LYS A 178 -16.07 -9.92 -1.66
CA LYS A 178 -17.21 -10.52 -0.93
C LYS A 178 -17.19 -12.05 -0.93
N THR A 179 -16.32 -12.67 -1.73
CA THR A 179 -16.15 -14.12 -1.77
C THR A 179 -14.70 -14.48 -2.06
N GLN A 180 -14.26 -15.63 -1.55
CA GLN A 180 -12.95 -16.18 -1.82
C GLN A 180 -13.05 -17.27 -2.90
N ALA A 181 -12.13 -17.24 -3.85
CA ALA A 181 -12.03 -18.31 -4.84
C ALA A 181 -11.19 -19.47 -4.31
N SER A 182 -11.57 -20.70 -4.66
CA SER A 182 -10.69 -21.84 -4.46
C SER A 182 -9.43 -21.69 -5.33
N LEU A 183 -8.31 -22.29 -4.92
CA LEU A 183 -7.06 -22.27 -5.68
C LEU A 183 -7.24 -22.78 -7.12
N ALA A 184 -8.10 -23.78 -7.31
CA ALA A 184 -8.44 -24.31 -8.64
C ALA A 184 -9.17 -23.28 -9.51
N THR A 185 -10.14 -22.55 -8.95
CA THR A 185 -10.83 -21.47 -9.66
C THR A 185 -9.91 -20.29 -9.91
N LEU A 186 -9.07 -19.92 -8.95
CA LEU A 186 -8.12 -18.83 -9.11
C LEU A 186 -7.09 -19.15 -10.20
N LYS A 187 -6.64 -20.40 -10.30
CA LYS A 187 -5.75 -20.84 -11.38
C LYS A 187 -6.39 -20.68 -12.76
N ARG A 188 -7.68 -21.01 -12.90
CA ARG A 188 -8.43 -20.79 -14.15
C ARG A 188 -8.54 -19.30 -14.49
N ILE A 189 -8.88 -18.47 -13.51
CA ILE A 189 -8.96 -17.01 -13.69
C ILE A 189 -7.59 -16.44 -14.08
N ALA A 190 -6.52 -16.81 -13.39
CA ALA A 190 -5.15 -16.36 -13.70
C ALA A 190 -4.73 -16.73 -15.13
N GLN A 191 -5.06 -17.95 -15.58
CA GLN A 191 -4.83 -18.39 -16.95
C GLN A 191 -5.59 -17.55 -17.98
N CYS A 192 -6.84 -17.18 -17.69
CA CYS A 192 -7.63 -16.32 -18.59
C CYS A 192 -7.07 -14.90 -18.69
N LEU A 193 -6.42 -14.43 -17.61
CA LEU A 193 -5.83 -13.09 -17.52
C LEU A 193 -4.35 -13.04 -17.95
N ASP A 194 -3.80 -14.13 -18.50
CA ASP A 194 -2.37 -14.31 -18.86
C ASP A 194 -1.38 -13.97 -17.73
N VAL A 195 -1.74 -14.30 -16.48
CA VAL A 195 -0.88 -14.12 -15.31
C VAL A 195 -0.64 -15.41 -14.55
N SER A 196 0.43 -15.43 -13.76
CA SER A 196 0.67 -16.52 -12.80
C SER A 196 -0.35 -16.46 -11.66
N PRO A 197 -0.89 -17.60 -11.17
CA PRO A 197 -1.72 -17.61 -9.96
C PRO A 197 -1.04 -16.96 -8.75
N CYS A 198 0.29 -17.02 -8.69
CA CYS A 198 1.07 -16.35 -7.64
C CYS A 198 0.91 -14.82 -7.69
N TYR A 199 0.80 -14.22 -8.87
CA TYR A 199 0.61 -12.77 -9.01
C TYR A 199 -0.69 -12.29 -8.34
N LEU A 200 -1.76 -13.09 -8.45
CA LEU A 200 -3.04 -12.79 -7.82
C LEU A 200 -3.03 -13.00 -6.31
N LEU A 201 -2.20 -13.93 -5.81
CA LEU A 201 -2.15 -14.34 -4.41
C LEU A 201 -1.16 -13.55 -3.56
N LEU A 202 -0.11 -13.01 -4.17
CA LEU A 202 0.84 -12.17 -3.48
C LEU A 202 0.12 -10.87 -3.13
N GLU A 203 0.06 -10.50 -1.86
CA GLU A 203 -0.35 -9.16 -1.45
C GLU A 203 0.75 -8.17 -1.88
N ASP A 204 0.40 -6.91 -2.16
CA ASP A 204 1.39 -5.88 -2.53
C ASP A 204 2.23 -5.42 -1.33
N ASP A 205 2.43 -6.31 -0.36
CA ASP A 205 3.30 -6.06 0.75
C ASP A 205 4.71 -5.90 0.19
N SER A 206 5.32 -4.80 0.64
CA SER A 206 6.63 -4.26 0.27
C SER A 206 7.58 -5.30 -0.32
N ALA A 207 8.32 -4.94 -1.39
CA ALA A 207 9.31 -5.82 -2.04
C ALA A 207 10.23 -6.59 -1.06
N GLU A 208 10.39 -6.08 0.16
CA GLU A 208 11.03 -6.72 1.30
C GLU A 208 10.40 -8.05 1.75
N GLU A 209 9.07 -8.18 1.80
CA GLU A 209 8.40 -9.44 2.15
C GLU A 209 8.54 -10.48 1.06
N ILE A 210 8.47 -10.06 -0.20
CA ILE A 210 8.77 -10.90 -1.36
C ILE A 210 10.20 -11.43 -1.24
N ILE A 211 11.18 -10.55 -0.97
CA ILE A 211 12.59 -10.94 -0.81
C ILE A 211 12.79 -11.87 0.40
N ARG A 212 12.10 -11.65 1.53
CA ARG A 212 12.16 -12.53 2.71
C ARG A 212 11.58 -13.91 2.44
N GLY A 213 10.52 -14.01 1.63
CA GLY A 213 9.87 -15.25 1.23
C GLY A 213 10.67 -16.11 0.24
N LEU A 214 11.64 -15.53 -0.47
CA LEU A 214 12.51 -16.28 -1.37
C LEU A 214 13.44 -17.23 -0.60
N ASN A 215 13.75 -18.38 -1.19
CA ASN A 215 14.75 -19.28 -0.63
C ASN A 215 16.15 -18.60 -0.64
N PRO A 216 17.11 -19.06 0.18
CA PRO A 216 18.43 -18.43 0.28
C PRO A 216 19.19 -18.37 -1.06
N GLU A 217 19.01 -19.37 -1.93
CA GLU A 217 19.64 -19.45 -3.24
C GLU A 217 19.15 -18.36 -4.20
N LEU A 218 17.83 -18.15 -4.28
CA LEU A 218 17.23 -17.10 -5.09
C LEU A 218 17.57 -15.70 -4.55
N ARG A 219 17.65 -15.54 -3.21
CA ARG A 219 18.14 -14.28 -2.62
C ARG A 219 19.58 -13.98 -3.00
N ALA A 220 20.45 -15.00 -2.98
CA ALA A 220 21.84 -14.86 -3.42
C ALA A 220 21.91 -14.51 -4.91
N LEU A 221 21.10 -15.17 -5.74
CA LEU A 221 21.02 -14.89 -7.18
C LEU A 221 20.58 -13.46 -7.47
N LEU A 222 19.58 -12.95 -6.73
CA LEU A 222 19.16 -11.55 -6.84
C LEU A 222 20.27 -10.56 -6.46
N GLN A 223 21.22 -10.94 -5.60
CA GLN A 223 22.36 -10.10 -5.25
C GLN A 223 23.50 -10.17 -6.28
N GLU A 224 23.44 -11.08 -7.25
CA GLU A 224 24.48 -11.19 -8.27
C GLU A 224 24.55 -9.93 -9.15
N PRO A 225 25.75 -9.37 -9.41
CA PRO A 225 25.90 -8.14 -10.19
C PRO A 225 25.28 -8.20 -11.58
N ARG A 226 25.33 -9.36 -12.23
CA ARG A 226 24.75 -9.57 -13.57
C ARG A 226 23.22 -9.52 -13.53
N VAL A 227 22.62 -10.08 -12.49
CA VAL A 227 21.17 -10.09 -12.30
C VAL A 227 20.67 -8.69 -11.98
N GLN A 228 21.36 -8.00 -11.06
CA GLN A 228 21.07 -6.60 -10.72
C GLN A 228 21.16 -5.67 -11.93
N LEU A 229 22.14 -5.88 -12.82
CA LEU A 229 22.28 -5.11 -14.05
C LEU A 229 21.05 -5.29 -14.95
N VAL A 230 20.60 -6.54 -15.16
CA VAL A 230 19.42 -6.84 -15.97
C VAL A 230 18.17 -6.23 -15.34
N LEU A 231 17.99 -6.34 -14.02
CA LEU A 231 16.84 -5.76 -13.33
C LEU A 231 16.79 -4.23 -13.48
N ARG A 232 17.92 -3.53 -13.36
CA ARG A 232 17.99 -2.08 -13.63
C ARG A 232 17.65 -1.74 -15.07
N MET A 233 18.19 -2.51 -16.02
CA MET A 233 17.86 -2.31 -17.43
C MET A 233 16.35 -2.45 -17.66
N VAL A 234 15.70 -3.44 -17.03
CA VAL A 234 14.25 -3.66 -17.10
C VAL A 234 13.48 -2.49 -16.47
N CYS A 235 13.93 -1.95 -15.33
CA CYS A 235 13.27 -0.81 -14.69
C CYS A 235 13.26 0.46 -15.55
N ASP A 236 14.28 0.65 -16.40
CA ASP A 236 14.40 1.83 -17.26
C ASP A 236 13.75 1.64 -18.64
N MET A 237 13.12 0.48 -18.93
CA MET A 237 12.50 0.20 -20.23
C MET A 237 11.15 0.91 -20.37
N THR A 238 10.86 1.33 -21.59
CA THR A 238 9.49 1.67 -21.98
C THR A 238 8.62 0.42 -22.14
N ASP A 239 7.30 0.57 -22.03
CA ASP A 239 6.35 -0.56 -22.18
C ASP A 239 6.56 -1.35 -23.48
N LYS A 240 6.86 -0.64 -24.59
CA LYS A 240 7.11 -1.25 -25.91
C LYS A 240 8.39 -2.06 -25.95
N GLU A 241 9.45 -1.59 -25.29
CA GLU A 241 10.72 -2.31 -25.21
C GLU A 241 10.58 -3.55 -24.32
N PHE A 242 9.81 -3.43 -23.23
CA PHE A 242 9.51 -4.55 -22.35
C PHE A 242 8.67 -5.63 -23.06
N GLU A 243 7.63 -5.24 -23.79
CA GLU A 243 6.85 -6.17 -24.63
C GLU A 243 7.74 -6.87 -25.67
N PHE A 244 8.63 -6.13 -26.34
CA PHE A 244 9.57 -6.70 -27.29
C PHE A 244 10.50 -7.73 -26.64
N LEU A 245 11.04 -7.42 -25.46
CA LEU A 245 11.87 -8.34 -24.68
C LEU A 245 11.10 -9.62 -24.33
N LEU A 246 9.84 -9.51 -23.90
CA LEU A 246 9.00 -10.67 -23.60
C LEU A 246 8.73 -11.52 -24.85
N GLN A 247 8.45 -10.89 -26.00
CA GLN A 247 8.28 -11.58 -27.27
C GLN A 247 9.57 -12.30 -27.67
N PHE A 248 10.72 -11.66 -27.49
CA PHE A 248 12.03 -12.24 -27.79
C PHE A 248 12.35 -13.43 -26.87
N ILE A 249 12.06 -13.35 -25.57
CA ILE A 249 12.22 -14.46 -24.63
C ILE A 249 11.30 -15.64 -25.01
N ARG A 250 10.04 -15.34 -25.38
CA ARG A 250 9.08 -16.36 -25.87
C ARG A 250 9.58 -17.02 -27.16
N LEU A 251 10.18 -16.25 -28.06
CA LEU A 251 10.80 -16.74 -29.30
C LEU A 251 11.99 -17.66 -29.00
N LEU A 252 12.90 -17.24 -28.12
CA LEU A 252 14.07 -18.02 -27.71
C LEU A 252 13.69 -19.37 -27.10
N ARG A 253 12.67 -19.40 -26.23
CA ARG A 253 12.14 -20.66 -25.67
C ARG A 253 11.58 -21.60 -26.73
N ARG A 254 11.02 -21.08 -27.83
CA ARG A 254 10.49 -21.89 -28.94
C ARG A 254 11.57 -22.37 -29.89
N SER A 255 12.67 -21.64 -30.05
CA SER A 255 13.74 -22.00 -30.99
C SER A 255 14.71 -23.08 -30.51
N GLY A 256 14.56 -23.59 -29.28
CA GLY A 256 15.33 -24.74 -28.79
C GLY A 256 16.85 -24.54 -28.72
N LEU A 257 17.33 -23.29 -28.67
CA LEU A 257 18.74 -22.96 -28.46
C LEU A 257 19.06 -23.04 -26.96
N GLN A 258 19.22 -24.26 -26.45
CA GLN A 258 19.92 -24.57 -25.20
C GLN A 258 21.01 -25.59 -25.49
#